data_AF-A0A7S2YQY1-F1
#
_entry.id   AF-A0A7S2YQY1-F1
#
_cell.length_a   1.000
_cell.length_b   1.000
_cell.length_c   1.000
_cell.angle_alpha   90.00
_cell.angle_beta   90.00
_cell.angle_gamma   90.00
#
_symmetry.space_group_name_H-M   'P 1'
#
loop_
_entity.id
_entity.type
_entity.pdbx_description
1 polymer ?
#
loop_
_entity_poly.entity_id
_entity_poly.type
_entity_poly.pdbx_seq_one_letter_code
_entity_poly.pdbx_strand_id
1 'polypeptide(L)'
;LRYTAELKLPSDTTSEEREARVEEVIQMLNLESCRHTLIGSALSRGISGGQAKRVNIGLALITRPPILFLDEPTSGLDSRVADEVVDLLRQLAHDSNRTI
;
A
#
# COMPACT_ATOMS: atom_id res chain seq x y z
N LEU A 1 -8.37 -1.16 -0.73
CA LEU A 1 -7.69 -2.34 -0.12
C LEU A 1 -8.66 -3.47 0.17
N ARG A 2 -9.79 -3.25 0.86
CA ARG A 2 -10.79 -4.30 1.15
C ARG A 2 -11.25 -5.09 -0.08
N TYR A 3 -11.63 -4.40 -1.15
CA TYR A 3 -11.98 -5.02 -2.43
C TYR A 3 -10.87 -5.97 -2.96
N THR A 4 -9.60 -5.57 -2.84
CA THR A 4 -8.46 -6.40 -3.24
C THR A 4 -8.29 -7.60 -2.31
N ALA A 5 -8.52 -7.44 -1.01
CA ALA A 5 -8.48 -8.52 -0.04
C ALA A 5 -9.58 -9.56 -0.31
N GLU A 6 -10.79 -9.13 -0.66
CA GLU A 6 -11.90 -10.00 -1.06
C GLU A 6 -11.56 -10.84 -2.29
N LEU A 7 -10.92 -10.22 -3.29
CA LEU A 7 -10.61 -10.91 -4.56
C LEU A 7 -9.34 -11.76 -4.53
N LYS A 8 -8.31 -11.34 -3.79
CA LYS A 8 -6.98 -11.97 -3.87
C LYS A 8 -6.64 -12.88 -2.70
N LEU A 9 -7.32 -12.77 -1.56
CA LEU A 9 -7.10 -13.70 -0.45
C LEU A 9 -7.92 -14.99 -0.64
N PRO A 10 -7.40 -16.15 -0.19
CA PRO A 10 -8.08 -17.44 -0.28
C PRO A 10 -9.55 -17.40 0.14
N SER A 11 -10.41 -18.20 -0.48
CA SER A 11 -11.87 -18.18 -0.24
C SER A 11 -12.26 -18.59 1.18
N ASP A 12 -11.43 -19.36 1.85
CA ASP A 12 -11.56 -19.79 3.25
C ASP A 12 -11.14 -18.70 4.26
N THR A 13 -10.53 -17.60 3.81
CA THR A 13 -10.22 -16.46 4.68
C THR A 13 -11.52 -15.76 5.10
N THR A 14 -11.75 -15.68 6.41
CA THR A 14 -12.92 -15.05 7.02
C THR A 14 -12.95 -13.54 6.80
N SER A 15 -14.12 -12.93 6.92
CA SER A 15 -14.26 -11.47 6.80
C SER A 15 -13.41 -10.72 7.85
N GLU A 16 -13.29 -11.27 9.06
CA GLU A 16 -12.48 -10.69 10.14
C GLU A 16 -10.99 -10.73 9.80
N GLU A 17 -10.49 -11.86 9.29
CA GLU A 17 -9.09 -11.98 8.85
C GLU A 17 -8.79 -11.07 7.65
N ARG A 18 -9.73 -10.93 6.71
CA ARG A 18 -9.59 -9.98 5.58
C ARG A 18 -9.47 -8.55 6.08
N GLU A 19 -10.30 -8.16 7.03
CA GLU A 19 -10.26 -6.81 7.59
C GLU A 19 -8.99 -6.58 8.40
N ALA A 20 -8.58 -7.55 9.22
CA ALA A 20 -7.31 -7.49 9.94
C ALA A 20 -6.13 -7.35 8.96
N ARG A 21 -6.15 -8.06 7.83
CA ARG A 21 -5.11 -7.94 6.80
C ARG A 21 -5.10 -6.56 6.15
N VAL A 22 -6.26 -6.00 5.86
CA VAL A 22 -6.39 -4.64 5.30
C VAL A 22 -5.83 -3.62 6.28
N GLU A 23 -6.16 -3.74 7.56
CA GLU A 23 -5.69 -2.86 8.61
C GLU A 23 -4.17 -2.92 8.77
N GLU A 24 -3.60 -4.13 8.80
CA GLU A 24 -2.16 -4.36 8.83
C GLU A 24 -1.46 -3.63 7.66
N VAL A 25 -2.01 -3.71 6.44
CA VAL A 25 -1.44 -3.04 5.26
C VAL A 25 -1.57 -1.52 5.33
N ILE A 26 -2.66 -0.99 5.89
CA ILE A 26 -2.81 0.46 6.08
C ILE A 26 -1.74 0.99 7.04
N GLN A 27 -1.49 0.28 8.13
CA GLN A 27 -0.49 0.64 9.14
C GLN A 27 0.94 0.53 8.58
N MET A 28 1.25 -0.59 7.92
CA MET A 28 2.57 -0.79 7.28
C MET A 28 2.93 0.30 6.27
N LEU A 29 1.95 1.02 5.72
CA LEU A 29 2.15 2.04 4.69
C LEU A 29 1.92 3.46 5.20
N ASN A 30 1.69 3.65 6.51
CA ASN A 30 1.39 4.95 7.12
C ASN A 30 0.22 5.68 6.42
N LEU A 31 -0.87 4.96 6.14
CA LEU A 31 -2.05 5.44 5.40
C LEU A 31 -3.27 5.73 6.30
N GLU A 32 -3.12 5.67 7.62
CA GLU A 32 -4.20 5.84 8.60
C GLU A 32 -4.89 7.20 8.44
N SER A 33 -4.10 8.25 8.23
CA SER A 33 -4.59 9.62 8.08
C SER A 33 -5.50 9.83 6.86
N CYS A 34 -5.39 8.97 5.84
CA CYS A 34 -6.20 9.05 4.62
C CYS A 34 -7.12 7.84 4.40
N ARG A 35 -7.33 6.98 5.43
CA ARG A 35 -8.14 5.75 5.34
C ARG A 35 -9.54 5.98 4.77
N HIS A 36 -10.20 7.05 5.20
CA HIS A 36 -11.57 7.39 4.82
C HIS A 36 -11.62 8.53 3.80
N THR A 37 -10.48 8.87 3.19
CA THR A 37 -10.39 9.89 2.16
C THR A 37 -10.54 9.24 0.79
N LEU A 38 -11.30 9.88 -0.10
CA LEU A 38 -11.41 9.44 -1.48
C LEU A 38 -10.04 9.55 -2.17
N ILE A 39 -9.68 8.57 -2.99
CA ILE A 39 -8.42 8.58 -3.77
C ILE A 39 -8.38 9.82 -4.69
N GLY A 40 -9.53 10.22 -5.25
CA GLY A 40 -9.64 11.33 -6.18
C GLY A 40 -9.41 10.90 -7.63
N SER A 41 -9.34 11.89 -8.52
CA SER A 41 -9.12 11.72 -9.97
C SER A 41 -8.37 12.94 -10.53
N ALA A 42 -8.10 12.95 -11.83
CA ALA A 42 -7.54 14.12 -12.51
C ALA A 42 -8.42 15.38 -12.37
N LEU A 43 -9.73 15.20 -12.17
CA LEU A 43 -10.71 16.29 -12.10
C LEU A 43 -11.20 16.56 -10.67
N SER A 44 -10.89 15.69 -9.71
CA SER A 44 -11.35 15.78 -8.33
C SER A 44 -10.21 15.54 -7.35
N ARG A 45 -9.97 16.50 -6.45
CA ARG A 45 -8.94 16.37 -5.42
C ARG A 45 -9.28 15.19 -4.50
N GLY A 46 -8.27 14.37 -4.20
CA GLY A 46 -8.34 13.30 -3.22
C GLY A 46 -7.04 13.23 -2.41
N ILE A 47 -6.48 12.04 -2.28
CA ILE A 47 -5.21 11.81 -1.57
C ILE A 47 -4.01 12.41 -2.33
N SER A 48 -2.89 12.60 -1.65
CA SER A 48 -1.65 13.10 -2.26
C SER A 48 -1.03 12.06 -3.21
N GLY A 49 -0.14 12.50 -4.10
CA GLY A 49 0.57 11.59 -5.02
C GLY A 49 1.37 10.51 -4.29
N GLY A 50 2.05 10.87 -3.20
CA GLY A 50 2.78 9.91 -2.35
C GLY A 50 1.85 8.93 -1.64
N GLN A 51 0.68 9.38 -1.16
CA GLN A 51 -0.34 8.48 -0.61
C GLN A 51 -0.88 7.53 -1.68
N ALA A 52 -1.13 8.02 -2.91
CA ALA A 52 -1.58 7.19 -4.02
C ALA A 52 -0.55 6.13 -4.42
N LYS A 53 0.74 6.46 -4.46
CA LYS A 53 1.82 5.48 -4.69
C LYS A 53 1.84 4.41 -3.61
N ARG A 54 1.74 4.80 -2.33
CA ARG A 54 1.67 3.85 -1.21
C ARG A 54 0.42 2.98 -1.27
N VAL A 55 -0.75 3.52 -1.60
CA VAL A 55 -1.97 2.72 -1.81
C VAL A 55 -1.77 1.67 -2.90
N ASN A 56 -1.13 2.03 -4.03
CA ASN A 56 -0.83 1.08 -5.09
C ASN A 56 0.11 -0.04 -4.64
N ILE A 57 1.14 0.27 -3.87
CA ILE A 57 2.02 -0.72 -3.22
C ILE A 57 1.19 -1.64 -2.30
N GLY A 58 0.28 -1.05 -1.52
CA GLY A 58 -0.65 -1.78 -0.65
C GLY A 58 -1.49 -2.81 -1.38
N LEU A 59 -1.96 -2.52 -2.61
CA LEU A 59 -2.71 -3.48 -3.42
C LEU A 59 -1.91 -4.76 -3.70
N ALA A 60 -0.60 -4.64 -3.89
CA ALA A 60 0.30 -5.78 -4.07
C ALA A 60 0.63 -6.47 -2.75
N LEU A 61 0.78 -5.70 -1.67
CA LEU A 61 1.13 -6.24 -0.37
C LEU A 61 0.01 -7.08 0.26
N ILE A 62 -1.27 -6.86 -0.08
CA ILE A 62 -2.40 -7.62 0.49
C ILE A 62 -2.14 -9.14 0.48
N THR A 63 -1.53 -9.70 -0.56
CA THR A 63 -1.26 -11.15 -0.70
C THR A 63 0.01 -11.64 -0.02
N ARG A 64 0.70 -10.81 0.78
CA ARG A 64 1.97 -11.13 1.46
C ARG A 64 3.04 -11.74 0.53
N PRO A 65 3.35 -11.11 -0.62
CA PRO A 65 4.35 -11.67 -1.52
C PRO A 65 5.75 -11.67 -0.87
N PRO A 66 6.56 -12.74 -1.06
CA PRO A 66 7.95 -12.78 -0.58
C PRO A 66 8.90 -11.93 -1.45
N ILE A 67 8.50 -11.64 -2.69
CA ILE A 67 9.22 -10.80 -3.64
C ILE A 67 8.25 -9.76 -4.19
N LEU A 68 8.60 -8.47 -4.13
CA LEU A 68 7.79 -7.35 -4.61
C LEU A 68 8.57 -6.59 -5.68
N PHE A 69 8.13 -6.66 -6.94
CA PHE A 69 8.69 -5.82 -7.99
C PHE A 69 7.98 -4.47 -8.03
N LEU A 70 8.74 -3.39 -8.16
CA LEU A 70 8.21 -2.05 -8.38
C LEU A 70 8.84 -1.44 -9.63
N ASP A 71 7.99 -0.91 -10.51
CA ASP A 71 8.43 -0.14 -11.67
C ASP A 71 8.26 1.36 -11.38
N GLU A 72 9.36 2.10 -11.47
CA GLU A 72 9.45 3.54 -11.17
C GLU A 72 8.64 4.02 -9.93
N PRO A 73 8.91 3.49 -8.72
CA PRO A 73 8.11 3.78 -7.53
C PRO A 73 8.12 5.27 -7.12
N THR A 74 9.15 6.02 -7.51
CA THR A 74 9.36 7.42 -7.15
C THR A 74 8.99 8.41 -8.26
N SER A 75 8.66 7.93 -9.46
CA SER A 75 8.34 8.79 -10.60
C SER A 75 7.09 9.63 -10.33
N GLY A 76 7.19 10.94 -10.63
CA GLY A 76 6.15 11.94 -10.41
C GLY A 76 6.04 12.47 -8.97
N LEU A 77 6.98 12.14 -8.08
CA LEU A 77 7.04 12.68 -6.72
C LEU A 77 8.12 13.75 -6.60
N ASP A 78 7.93 14.72 -5.70
CA ASP A 78 9.03 15.59 -5.27
C ASP A 78 10.07 14.81 -4.46
N SER A 79 11.27 15.35 -4.33
CA SER A 79 12.42 14.65 -3.73
C SER A 79 12.16 14.18 -2.30
N ARG A 80 11.46 14.96 -1.48
CA ARG A 80 11.17 14.59 -0.09
C ARG A 80 10.17 13.43 -0.03
N VAL A 81 9.09 13.51 -0.82
CA VAL A 81 8.09 12.43 -0.85
C VAL A 81 8.64 11.16 -1.48
N ALA A 82 9.54 11.28 -2.47
CA ALA A 82 10.25 10.14 -3.03
C ALA A 82 11.11 9.43 -1.97
N ASP A 83 11.85 10.20 -1.16
CA ASP A 83 12.68 9.66 -0.08
C ASP A 83 11.85 8.92 0.97
N GLU A 84 10.70 9.50 1.39
CA GLU A 84 9.74 8.84 2.29
C GLU A 84 9.23 7.49 1.75
N VAL A 85 9.00 7.40 0.43
CA VAL A 85 8.59 6.13 -0.21
C VAL A 85 9.74 5.13 -0.22
N VAL A 86 10.97 5.56 -0.48
CA VAL A 86 12.15 4.69 -0.46
C VAL A 86 12.44 4.16 0.94
N ASP A 87 12.33 5.01 1.96
CA ASP A 87 12.50 4.62 3.36
C ASP A 87 11.46 3.58 3.79
N LEU A 88 10.22 3.76 3.37
CA LEU A 88 9.15 2.78 3.58
C LEU A 88 9.46 1.43 2.92
N LEU A 89 9.93 1.45 1.66
CA LEU A 89 10.35 0.22 0.97
C LEU A 89 11.51 -0.45 1.70
N ARG A 90 12.49 0.31 2.19
CA ARG A 90 13.60 -0.22 2.98
C ARG A 90 13.11 -0.91 4.26
N GLN A 91 12.19 -0.28 5.00
CA GLN A 91 11.57 -0.87 6.18
C GLN A 91 10.84 -2.18 5.84
N LEU A 92 10.05 -2.19 4.77
CA LEU A 92 9.33 -3.38 4.31
C LEU A 92 10.26 -4.54 3.91
N ALA A 93 11.46 -4.25 3.38
CA ALA A 93 12.45 -5.27 3.05
C ALA A 93 13.04 -5.90 4.32
N HIS A 94 13.42 -5.08 5.30
CA HIS A 94 14.02 -5.54 6.55
C HIS A 94 13.04 -6.27 7.47
N ASP A 95 11.86 -5.68 7.71
CA ASP A 95 10.94 -6.16 8.75
C ASP A 95 10.19 -7.43 8.33
N SER A 96 10.00 -7.63 7.02
CA SER A 96 9.22 -8.75 6.49
C SER A 96 10.06 -9.87 5.84
N ASN A 97 11.40 -9.79 5.91
CA ASN A 97 12.31 -10.66 5.16
C ASN A 97 11.91 -10.76 3.67
N ARG A 98 11.52 -9.62 3.08
CA ARG A 98 10.95 -9.52 1.74
C ARG A 98 12.03 -9.02 0.79
N THR A 99 12.12 -9.64 -0.39
CA THR A 99 12.91 -9.08 -1.49
C THR A 99 12.09 -8.00 -2.19
N ILE A 100 12.66 -6.80 -2.33
CA ILE A 100 12.02 -5.63 -2.96
C ILE A 100 12.94 -5.12 -4.06
#